data_AF-A0A2S4PWP0-F1
#
_entry.id   AF-A0A2S4PWP0-F1
#
_cell.length_a   1.000
_cell.length_b   1.000
_cell.length_c   1.000
_cell.angle_alpha   90.00
_cell.angle_beta   90.00
_cell.angle_gamma   90.00
#
_symmetry.space_group_name_H-M   'P 1'
#
loop_
_entity.id
_entity.type
_entity.pdbx_description
1 polymer ?
#
loop_
_entity_poly.entity_id
_entity_poly.type
_entity_poly.pdbx_seq_one_letter_code
_entity_poly.pdbx_strand_id
1 'polypeptide(L)'
;MPITTSGGISPSPSPQPAVPIPSNPGPRATAFTTLYHSALQSTLNAISYESFASCFPLISAQAPQALRAMWQGMRDGLEAFAVSEFELILQERDVVGRLNALESIIADANRRRDAHLASGEASEKQVPAPPHKLLPEPLVKAHLTPLYLSQQSQLNAKLQTVQSLNAGLMSEIHKQREEMASLLAQTEMLVGDAESASQVMSNVQKLSHVTRNAETILNQI
;
A
#
# COMPACT_ATOMS: atom_id res chain seq x y z
N MET A 1 8.60 0.91 -40.62
CA MET A 1 8.95 -0.33 -39.89
C MET A 1 10.43 -0.21 -39.52
N PRO A 2 10.81 -0.29 -38.24
CA PRO A 2 10.53 -1.44 -37.38
C PRO A 2 9.83 -1.10 -36.06
N ILE A 3 9.18 -2.13 -35.53
CA ILE A 3 8.45 -2.22 -34.27
C ILE A 3 9.43 -2.79 -33.25
N THR A 4 9.90 -1.98 -32.31
CA THR A 4 10.62 -2.47 -31.13
C THR A 4 9.59 -2.80 -30.06
N THR A 5 9.22 -4.07 -30.00
CA THR A 5 8.53 -4.68 -28.87
C THR A 5 9.46 -4.64 -27.65
N SER A 6 9.13 -3.84 -26.63
CA SER A 6 9.73 -3.96 -25.31
C SER A 6 8.74 -4.68 -24.41
N GLY A 7 9.08 -5.92 -24.10
CA GLY A 7 8.30 -6.84 -23.28
C GLY A 7 8.08 -6.29 -21.88
N GLY A 8 6.84 -6.47 -21.42
CA GLY A 8 6.40 -6.11 -20.08
C GLY A 8 7.14 -6.87 -19.00
N ILE A 9 7.53 -6.13 -17.96
CA ILE A 9 7.81 -6.67 -16.64
C ILE A 9 6.74 -6.03 -15.73
N SER A 10 5.63 -6.75 -15.56
CA SER A 10 4.66 -6.44 -14.51
C SER A 10 5.26 -6.86 -13.17
N PRO A 11 5.50 -5.95 -12.21
CA PRO A 11 5.91 -6.36 -10.88
C PRO A 11 4.73 -7.07 -10.21
N SER A 12 4.93 -8.33 -9.86
CA SER A 12 4.05 -9.11 -8.99
C SER A 12 3.73 -8.30 -7.73
N PRO A 13 2.44 -8.17 -7.33
CA PRO A 13 2.09 -7.48 -6.10
C PRO A 13 2.48 -8.39 -4.93
N SER A 14 3.67 -8.18 -4.39
CA SER A 14 4.04 -8.77 -3.10
C SER A 14 2.98 -8.38 -2.07
N PRO A 15 2.54 -9.31 -1.20
CA PRO A 15 1.63 -8.97 -0.10
C PRO A 15 2.26 -7.86 0.73
N GLN A 16 1.47 -6.85 1.09
CA GLN A 16 1.94 -5.72 1.89
C GLN A 16 2.67 -6.24 3.15
N PRO A 17 3.82 -5.65 3.53
CA PRO A 17 4.50 -6.00 4.76
C PRO A 17 3.53 -5.86 5.94
N ALA A 18 3.43 -6.89 6.77
CA ALA A 18 2.65 -6.81 8.00
C ALA A 18 3.12 -5.59 8.80
N VAL A 19 2.18 -4.75 9.24
CA VAL A 19 2.48 -3.57 10.08
C VAL A 19 3.35 -4.03 11.26
N PRO A 20 4.48 -3.36 11.55
CA PRO A 20 5.33 -3.73 12.67
C PRO A 20 4.50 -3.73 13.95
N ILE A 21 4.31 -4.91 14.53
CA ILE A 21 3.65 -5.03 15.83
C ILE A 21 4.61 -4.41 16.84
N PRO A 22 4.16 -3.43 17.65
CA PRO A 22 5.01 -2.88 18.69
C PRO A 22 5.45 -4.01 19.62
N SER A 23 6.76 -4.17 19.81
CA SER A 23 7.36 -5.10 20.76
C SER A 23 7.10 -4.71 22.23
N ASN A 24 6.57 -3.51 22.45
CA ASN A 24 6.22 -3.03 23.77
C ASN A 24 4.97 -3.75 24.28
N PRO A 25 4.96 -4.22 25.55
CA PRO A 25 3.83 -4.96 26.09
C PRO A 25 2.57 -4.09 26.12
N GLY A 26 1.52 -4.55 25.42
CA GLY A 26 0.20 -3.96 25.47
C GLY A 26 -0.53 -4.28 26.78
N PRO A 27 -1.75 -3.74 27.00
CA PRO A 27 -2.48 -3.87 28.27
C PRO A 27 -2.70 -5.33 28.67
N ARG A 28 -3.02 -6.19 27.70
CA ARG A 28 -3.23 -7.62 27.90
C ARG A 28 -1.93 -8.37 28.21
N ALA A 29 -0.84 -8.03 27.52
CA ALA A 29 0.46 -8.64 27.77
C ALA A 29 1.00 -8.27 29.17
N THR A 30 0.82 -7.01 29.59
CA THR A 30 1.12 -6.56 30.95
C THR A 30 0.27 -7.29 31.98
N ALA A 31 -1.05 -7.40 31.76
CA ALA A 31 -1.93 -8.12 32.67
C ALA A 31 -1.56 -9.61 32.80
N PHE A 32 -1.21 -10.26 31.68
CA PHE A 32 -0.72 -11.64 31.69
C PHE A 32 0.57 -11.76 32.53
N THR A 33 1.50 -10.83 32.34
CA THR A 33 2.79 -10.81 33.04
C THR A 33 2.61 -10.65 34.55
N THR A 34 1.81 -9.67 34.95
CA THR A 34 1.47 -9.45 36.36
C THR A 34 0.77 -10.66 36.98
N LEU A 35 -0.13 -11.30 36.24
CA LEU A 35 -0.88 -12.45 36.74
C LEU A 35 0.02 -13.66 37.00
N TYR A 36 0.92 -14.00 36.08
CA TYR A 36 1.79 -15.17 36.31
C TYR A 36 2.79 -14.91 37.44
N HIS A 37 3.37 -13.70 37.55
CA HIS A 37 4.25 -13.37 38.65
C HIS A 37 3.53 -13.46 40.00
N SER A 38 2.30 -12.94 40.07
CA SER A 38 1.47 -13.03 41.28
C SER A 38 1.12 -14.48 41.63
N ALA A 39 0.79 -15.30 40.63
CA ALA A 39 0.51 -16.73 40.83
C ALA A 39 1.75 -17.48 41.36
N LEU A 40 2.93 -17.24 40.76
CA LEU A 40 4.20 -17.82 41.19
C LEU A 40 4.53 -17.42 42.63
N GLN A 41 4.41 -16.14 42.97
CA GLN A 41 4.63 -15.66 44.33
C GLN A 41 3.65 -16.30 45.33
N SER A 42 2.39 -16.44 44.95
CA SER A 42 1.38 -17.13 45.77
C SER A 42 1.76 -18.58 46.04
N THR A 43 2.23 -19.30 45.01
CA THR A 43 2.73 -20.69 45.16
C THR A 43 3.95 -20.77 46.07
N LEU A 44 4.92 -19.87 45.93
CA LEU A 44 6.09 -19.84 46.80
C LEU A 44 5.74 -19.49 48.25
N ASN A 45 4.74 -18.63 48.45
CA ASN A 45 4.25 -18.27 49.79
C ASN A 45 3.48 -19.41 50.47
N ALA A 46 2.86 -20.31 49.70
CA ALA A 46 2.24 -21.51 50.25
C ALA A 46 3.28 -22.47 50.88
N ILE A 47 4.53 -22.45 50.40
CA ILE A 47 5.64 -23.21 50.97
C ILE A 47 6.24 -22.41 52.14
N SER A 48 5.49 -22.27 53.22
CA SER A 48 5.94 -21.57 54.42
C SER A 48 7.06 -22.36 55.13
N TYR A 49 7.97 -21.63 55.78
CA TYR A 49 9.04 -22.25 56.57
C TYR A 49 8.47 -23.13 57.70
N GLU A 50 7.34 -22.75 58.31
CA GLU A 50 6.71 -23.50 59.39
C GLU A 50 6.19 -24.86 58.91
N SER A 51 5.48 -24.87 57.76
CA SER A 51 5.03 -26.11 57.12
C SER A 51 6.22 -27.01 56.77
N PHE A 52 7.28 -26.43 56.19
CA PHE A 52 8.50 -27.16 55.85
C PHE A 52 9.23 -27.72 57.08
N ALA A 53 9.37 -26.93 58.15
CA ALA A 53 10.04 -27.35 59.38
C ALA A 53 9.26 -28.44 60.14
N SER A 54 7.93 -28.45 60.03
CA SER A 54 7.09 -29.50 60.62
C SER A 54 7.39 -30.89 60.04
N CYS A 55 7.83 -30.97 58.78
CA CYS A 55 8.25 -32.22 58.13
C CYS A 55 9.63 -32.71 58.59
N PHE A 56 10.44 -31.86 59.22
CA PHE A 56 11.81 -32.17 59.67
C PHE A 56 12.02 -31.79 61.15
N PRO A 57 11.27 -32.39 62.10
CA PRO A 57 11.25 -31.98 63.50
C PRO A 57 12.60 -32.16 64.21
N LEU A 58 13.40 -33.16 63.82
CA LEU A 58 14.72 -33.40 64.42
C LEU A 58 15.73 -32.31 64.02
N ILE A 59 15.77 -31.98 62.73
CA ILE A 59 16.71 -31.00 62.18
C ILE A 59 16.29 -29.58 62.58
N SER A 60 14.99 -29.31 62.68
CA SER A 60 14.51 -28.02 63.16
C SER A 60 14.91 -27.75 64.61
N ALA A 61 15.01 -28.79 65.46
CA ALA A 61 15.51 -28.68 66.82
C ALA A 61 17.05 -28.58 66.90
N GLN A 62 17.77 -29.39 66.11
CA GLN A 62 19.23 -29.50 66.20
C GLN A 62 20.00 -28.44 65.40
N ALA A 63 19.47 -28.00 64.26
CA ALA A 63 20.13 -27.08 63.34
C ALA A 63 19.13 -26.18 62.59
N PRO A 64 18.37 -25.31 63.30
CA PRO A 64 17.33 -24.47 62.69
C PRO A 64 17.88 -23.49 61.65
N GLN A 65 19.11 -23.00 61.82
CA GLN A 65 19.73 -22.09 60.85
C GLN A 65 20.06 -22.79 59.53
N ALA A 66 20.58 -24.01 59.58
CA ALA A 66 20.90 -24.80 58.39
C ALA A 66 19.62 -25.18 57.62
N LEU A 67 18.56 -25.56 58.33
CA LEU A 67 17.26 -25.87 57.73
C LEU A 67 16.63 -24.65 57.05
N ARG A 68 16.72 -23.47 57.69
CA ARG A 68 16.24 -22.21 57.10
C ARG A 68 17.01 -21.81 55.86
N ALA A 69 18.35 -21.93 55.89
CA ALA A 69 19.18 -21.68 54.72
C ALA A 69 18.84 -22.61 53.54
N MET A 70 18.59 -23.91 53.82
CA MET A 70 18.16 -24.87 52.80
C MET A 70 16.79 -24.53 52.21
N TRP A 71 15.81 -24.18 53.05
CA TRP A 71 14.48 -23.77 52.59
C TRP A 71 14.55 -22.49 51.74
N GLN A 72 15.33 -21.48 52.17
CA GLN A 72 15.55 -20.27 51.39
C GLN A 72 16.21 -20.58 50.05
N GLY A 73 17.30 -21.34 50.03
CA GLY A 73 17.98 -21.73 48.79
C GLY A 73 17.09 -22.51 47.83
N MET A 74 16.24 -23.42 48.35
CA MET A 74 15.26 -24.14 47.54
C MET A 74 14.19 -23.21 46.96
N ARG A 75 13.65 -22.30 47.78
CA ARG A 75 12.63 -21.32 47.37
C ARG A 75 13.18 -20.37 46.31
N ASP A 76 14.34 -19.77 46.56
CA ASP A 76 14.98 -18.80 45.68
C ASP A 76 15.43 -19.46 44.38
N GLY A 77 15.94 -20.70 44.45
CA GLY A 77 16.30 -21.50 43.28
C GLY A 77 15.09 -21.84 42.41
N LEU A 78 13.96 -22.23 43.03
CA LEU A 78 12.71 -22.50 42.32
C LEU A 78 12.15 -21.23 41.67
N GLU A 79 12.20 -20.09 42.38
CA GLU A 79 11.78 -18.79 41.84
C GLU A 79 12.60 -18.41 40.61
N ALA A 80 13.93 -18.41 40.73
CA ALA A 80 14.83 -18.04 39.65
C ALA A 80 14.68 -18.97 38.44
N PHE A 81 14.60 -20.28 38.68
CA PHE A 81 14.38 -21.27 37.62
C PHE A 81 13.04 -21.05 36.91
N ALA A 82 11.95 -20.90 37.67
CA ALA A 82 10.63 -20.71 37.08
C ALA A 82 10.54 -19.42 36.27
N VAL A 83 11.06 -18.30 36.79
CA VAL A 83 11.07 -17.01 36.05
C VAL A 83 11.85 -17.14 34.75
N SER A 84 13.04 -17.75 34.78
CA SER A 84 13.87 -17.98 33.59
C SER A 84 13.16 -18.82 32.53
N GLU A 85 12.54 -19.94 32.93
CA GLU A 85 11.81 -20.81 32.00
C GLU A 85 10.57 -20.12 31.41
N PHE A 86 9.84 -19.34 32.21
CA PHE A 86 8.71 -18.58 31.71
C PHE A 86 9.13 -17.51 30.71
N GLU A 87 10.22 -16.79 30.96
CA GLU A 87 10.77 -15.81 30.02
C GLU A 87 11.18 -16.47 28.70
N LEU A 88 11.83 -17.63 28.76
CA LEU A 88 12.19 -18.42 27.59
C LEU A 88 10.96 -18.82 26.78
N ILE A 89 9.93 -19.37 27.43
CA ILE A 89 8.67 -19.75 26.76
C ILE A 89 7.98 -18.53 26.12
N LEU A 90 7.99 -17.39 26.81
CA LEU A 90 7.39 -16.14 26.31
C LEU A 90 8.07 -15.66 25.02
N GLN A 91 9.39 -15.79 24.96
CA GLN A 91 10.19 -15.45 23.78
C GLN A 91 9.98 -16.47 22.65
N GLU A 92 10.07 -17.76 22.93
CA GLU A 92 9.92 -18.82 21.92
C GLU A 92 8.56 -18.78 21.20
N ARG A 93 7.50 -18.43 21.95
CA ARG A 93 6.13 -18.40 21.41
C ARG A 93 5.70 -17.02 20.91
N ASP A 94 6.54 -16.00 21.08
CA ASP A 94 6.22 -14.60 20.81
C ASP A 94 4.86 -14.20 21.40
N VAL A 95 4.67 -14.49 22.69
CA VAL A 95 3.37 -14.29 23.35
C VAL A 95 3.00 -12.81 23.37
N VAL A 96 3.97 -11.93 23.63
CA VAL A 96 3.74 -10.47 23.66
C VAL A 96 3.29 -9.96 22.30
N GLY A 97 3.97 -10.35 21.21
CA GLY A 97 3.58 -9.97 19.85
C GLY A 97 2.18 -10.46 19.50
N ARG A 98 1.84 -11.71 19.84
CA ARG A 98 0.51 -12.28 19.59
C ARG A 98 -0.60 -11.62 20.39
N LEU A 99 -0.36 -11.31 21.67
CA LEU A 99 -1.35 -10.61 22.51
C LEU A 99 -1.56 -9.17 22.04
N ASN A 100 -0.51 -8.51 21.54
CA ASN A 100 -0.61 -7.18 20.94
C ASN A 100 -1.38 -7.23 19.61
N ALA A 101 -1.14 -8.24 18.77
CA ALA A 101 -1.90 -8.44 17.54
C ALA A 101 -3.39 -8.70 17.83
N LEU A 102 -3.70 -9.49 18.87
CA LEU A 102 -5.07 -9.70 19.32
C LEU A 102 -5.74 -8.38 19.75
N GLU A 103 -5.03 -7.54 20.52
CA GLU A 103 -5.55 -6.24 20.94
C GLU A 103 -5.84 -5.32 19.74
N SER A 104 -4.98 -5.35 18.72
CA SER A 104 -5.22 -4.62 17.47
C SER A 104 -6.48 -5.12 16.74
N ILE A 105 -6.73 -6.43 16.71
CA ILE A 105 -7.92 -7.01 16.09
C ILE A 105 -9.18 -6.62 16.87
N ILE A 106 -9.13 -6.66 18.20
CA ILE A 106 -10.24 -6.24 19.07
C ILE A 106 -10.54 -4.76 18.87
N ALA A 107 -9.51 -3.91 18.82
CA ALA A 107 -9.67 -2.48 18.59
C ALA A 107 -10.31 -2.18 17.22
N ASP A 108 -9.88 -2.88 16.16
CA ASP A 108 -10.48 -2.74 14.83
C ASP A 108 -11.94 -3.23 14.80
N ALA A 109 -12.24 -4.37 15.44
CA ALA A 109 -13.60 -4.87 15.55
C ALA A 109 -14.53 -3.89 16.30
N ASN A 110 -14.04 -3.29 17.39
CA ASN A 110 -14.78 -2.26 18.11
C ASN A 110 -15.01 -1.02 17.24
N ARG A 111 -14.00 -0.53 16.52
CA ARG A 111 -14.17 0.60 15.58
C ARG A 111 -15.22 0.33 14.52
N ARG A 112 -15.22 -0.86 13.92
CA ARG A 112 -16.24 -1.27 12.93
C ARG A 112 -17.63 -1.27 13.55
N ARG A 113 -17.79 -1.88 14.72
CA ARG A 113 -19.06 -1.89 15.45
C ARG A 113 -19.54 -0.47 15.77
N ASP A 114 -18.66 0.39 16.28
CA ASP A 114 -19.01 1.76 16.65
C ASP A 114 -19.37 2.60 15.40
N ALA A 115 -18.69 2.37 14.27
CA ALA A 115 -19.05 2.98 12.97
C ALA A 115 -20.42 2.51 12.47
N HIS A 116 -20.76 1.22 12.60
CA HIS A 116 -22.08 0.69 12.27
C HIS A 116 -23.19 1.24 13.18
N LEU A 117 -22.90 1.48 14.46
CA LEU A 117 -23.84 2.12 15.38
C LEU A 117 -24.05 3.60 15.01
N ALA A 118 -23.00 4.29 14.58
CA ALA A 118 -23.06 5.70 14.18
C ALA A 118 -23.78 5.92 12.84
N SER A 119 -23.72 4.97 11.90
CA SER A 119 -24.40 5.08 10.60
C SER A 119 -25.89 4.79 10.64
N GLY A 120 -26.45 4.39 11.79
CA GLY A 120 -27.88 4.08 11.93
C GLY A 120 -28.32 2.80 11.21
N GLU A 121 -27.39 2.07 10.58
CA GLU A 121 -27.62 0.72 10.04
C GLU A 121 -27.56 -0.30 11.18
N ALA A 122 -28.48 -0.16 12.14
CA ALA A 122 -28.75 -1.19 13.13
C ALA A 122 -29.49 -2.35 12.43
N SER A 123 -28.77 -3.10 11.59
CA SER A 123 -29.29 -4.38 11.10
C SER A 123 -29.33 -5.33 12.29
N GLU A 124 -30.53 -5.48 12.85
CA GLU A 124 -30.84 -6.51 13.83
C GLU A 124 -30.35 -7.87 13.32
N LYS A 125 -29.45 -8.50 14.09
CA LYS A 125 -29.19 -9.95 14.07
C LYS A 125 -28.66 -10.55 12.76
N GLN A 126 -27.52 -10.07 12.28
CA GLN A 126 -26.61 -11.01 11.62
C GLN A 126 -25.36 -11.17 12.46
N VAL A 127 -25.49 -12.00 13.51
CA VAL A 127 -24.30 -12.57 14.17
C VAL A 127 -23.49 -13.23 13.05
N PRO A 128 -22.26 -12.76 12.77
CA PRO A 128 -21.46 -13.31 11.70
C PRO A 128 -21.34 -14.81 11.91
N ALA A 129 -21.65 -15.60 10.88
CA ALA A 129 -21.48 -17.04 10.94
C ALA A 129 -20.02 -17.32 11.34
N PRO A 130 -19.78 -18.17 12.35
CA PRO A 130 -18.42 -18.40 12.81
C PRO A 130 -17.60 -19.03 11.68
N PRO A 131 -16.29 -18.72 11.59
CA PRO A 131 -15.48 -19.01 10.42
C PRO A 131 -15.43 -20.51 10.06
N HIS A 132 -15.57 -21.40 11.05
CA HIS A 132 -15.62 -22.86 10.84
C HIS A 132 -16.89 -23.37 10.15
N LYS A 133 -17.93 -22.53 10.03
CA LYS A 133 -19.18 -22.84 9.30
C LYS A 133 -19.22 -22.21 7.91
N LEU A 134 -18.20 -21.43 7.54
CA LEU A 134 -18.13 -20.79 6.23
C LEU A 134 -17.73 -21.82 5.17
N LEU A 135 -18.40 -21.78 4.03
CA LEU A 135 -18.03 -22.59 2.87
C LEU A 135 -16.69 -22.08 2.29
N PRO A 136 -15.93 -22.92 1.57
CA PRO A 136 -14.65 -22.52 0.99
C PRO A 136 -14.77 -21.37 -0.01
N GLU A 137 -15.81 -21.36 -0.84
CA GLU A 137 -16.02 -20.35 -1.88
C GLU A 137 -16.14 -18.91 -1.33
N PRO A 138 -17.03 -18.59 -0.37
CA PRO A 138 -17.09 -17.25 0.21
C PRO A 138 -15.80 -16.84 0.93
N LEU A 139 -15.06 -17.79 1.51
CA LEU A 139 -13.76 -17.51 2.14
C LEU A 139 -12.73 -17.05 1.11
N VAL A 140 -12.59 -17.81 0.02
CA VAL A 140 -11.68 -17.46 -1.09
C VAL A 140 -12.09 -16.11 -1.70
N LYS A 141 -13.38 -15.90 -1.95
CA LYS A 141 -13.89 -14.61 -2.46
C LYS A 141 -13.53 -13.47 -1.51
N ALA A 142 -13.78 -13.60 -0.21
CA ALA A 142 -13.47 -12.56 0.77
C ALA A 142 -11.97 -12.19 0.78
N HIS A 143 -11.08 -13.17 0.62
CA HIS A 143 -9.63 -12.92 0.53
C HIS A 143 -9.20 -12.29 -0.80
N LEU A 144 -9.84 -12.64 -1.92
CA LEU A 144 -9.47 -12.12 -3.23
C LEU A 144 -10.06 -10.73 -3.53
N THR A 145 -11.22 -10.40 -2.95
CA THR A 145 -11.88 -9.10 -3.13
C THR A 145 -10.96 -7.89 -2.91
N PRO A 146 -10.19 -7.76 -1.80
CA PRO A 146 -9.30 -6.60 -1.62
C PRO A 146 -8.20 -6.52 -2.68
N LEU A 147 -7.69 -7.65 -3.18
CA LEU A 147 -6.72 -7.68 -4.26
C LEU A 147 -7.33 -7.20 -5.58
N TYR A 148 -8.53 -7.69 -5.91
CA TYR A 148 -9.24 -7.25 -7.10
C TYR A 148 -9.62 -5.78 -7.06
N LEU A 149 -10.05 -5.26 -5.91
CA LEU A 149 -10.34 -3.83 -5.72
C LEU A 149 -9.09 -2.97 -5.91
N SER A 150 -7.94 -3.41 -5.38
CA SER A 150 -6.65 -2.73 -5.59
C SER A 150 -6.24 -2.72 -7.06
N GLN A 151 -6.40 -3.84 -7.77
CA GLN A 151 -6.09 -3.92 -9.20
C GLN A 151 -7.05 -3.07 -10.03
N GLN A 152 -8.35 -3.09 -9.70
CA GLN A 152 -9.36 -2.29 -10.38
C GLN A 152 -9.07 -0.79 -10.25
N SER A 153 -8.68 -0.32 -9.07
CA SER A 153 -8.33 1.10 -8.87
C SER A 153 -7.09 1.50 -9.67
N GLN A 154 -6.07 0.64 -9.74
CA GLN A 154 -4.88 0.87 -10.58
C GLN A 154 -5.22 0.94 -12.08
N LEU A 155 -6.06 0.01 -12.57
CA LEU A 155 -6.48 0.00 -13.98
C LEU A 155 -7.32 1.22 -14.33
N ASN A 156 -8.24 1.63 -13.45
CA ASN A 156 -9.02 2.84 -13.64
C ASN A 156 -8.14 4.09 -13.71
N ALA A 157 -7.14 4.21 -12.83
CA ALA A 157 -6.18 5.32 -12.86
C ALA A 157 -5.37 5.37 -14.16
N LYS A 158 -4.93 4.21 -14.66
CA LYS A 158 -4.24 4.11 -15.97
C LYS A 158 -5.15 4.49 -17.12
N LEU A 159 -6.39 3.99 -17.12
CA LEU A 159 -7.38 4.30 -18.13
C LEU A 159 -7.66 5.81 -18.18
N GLN A 160 -7.86 6.44 -17.03
CA GLN A 160 -8.08 7.89 -16.93
C GLN A 160 -6.88 8.68 -17.45
N THR A 161 -5.65 8.22 -17.17
CA THR A 161 -4.42 8.85 -17.68
C THR A 161 -4.31 8.72 -19.20
N VAL A 162 -4.62 7.55 -19.77
CA VAL A 162 -4.60 7.34 -21.21
C VAL A 162 -5.69 8.17 -21.89
N GLN A 163 -6.87 8.26 -21.31
CA GLN A 163 -7.96 9.09 -21.83
C GLN A 163 -7.60 10.58 -21.84
N SER A 164 -6.96 11.09 -20.78
CA SER A 164 -6.53 12.49 -20.75
C SER A 164 -5.41 12.78 -21.76
N LEU A 165 -4.46 11.86 -21.92
CA LEU A 165 -3.42 11.97 -22.95
C LEU A 165 -4.00 11.95 -24.36
N ASN A 166 -4.93 11.04 -24.64
CA ASN A 166 -5.59 10.95 -25.95
C ASN A 166 -6.40 12.23 -26.25
N ALA A 167 -7.10 12.78 -25.26
CA ALA A 167 -7.82 14.04 -25.42
C ALA A 167 -6.86 15.21 -25.75
N GLY A 168 -5.71 15.27 -25.06
CA GLY A 168 -4.67 16.26 -25.34
C GLY A 168 -4.08 16.12 -26.75
N LEU A 169 -3.72 14.89 -27.16
CA LEU A 169 -3.19 14.60 -28.49
C LEU A 169 -4.20 14.94 -29.59
N MET A 170 -5.49 14.63 -29.40
CA MET A 170 -6.53 14.99 -30.36
C MET A 170 -6.67 16.50 -30.51
N SER A 171 -6.63 17.25 -29.42
CA SER A 171 -6.64 18.72 -29.46
C SER A 171 -5.46 19.28 -30.24
N GLU A 172 -4.27 18.71 -30.05
CA GLU A 172 -3.06 19.13 -30.75
C GLU A 172 -3.14 18.81 -32.25
N ILE A 173 -3.65 17.63 -32.62
CA ILE A 173 -3.89 17.26 -34.03
C ILE A 173 -4.87 18.22 -34.69
N HIS A 174 -5.94 18.61 -34.00
CA HIS A 174 -6.91 19.58 -34.52
C HIS A 174 -6.25 20.94 -34.78
N LYS A 175 -5.49 21.45 -33.82
CA LYS A 175 -4.74 22.69 -33.97
C LYS A 175 -3.74 22.64 -35.14
N GLN A 176 -2.97 21.56 -35.25
CA GLN A 176 -2.03 21.37 -36.36
C GLN A 176 -2.74 21.29 -37.72
N ARG A 177 -3.93 20.71 -37.79
CA ARG A 177 -4.74 20.68 -39.02
C ARG A 177 -5.23 22.06 -39.43
N GLU A 178 -5.66 22.88 -38.47
CA GLU A 178 -6.06 24.26 -38.73
C GLU A 178 -4.87 25.11 -39.19
N GLU A 179 -3.71 24.95 -38.54
CA GLU A 179 -2.46 25.60 -38.96
C GLU A 179 -2.04 25.19 -40.37
N MET A 180 -2.09 23.89 -40.71
CA MET A 180 -1.79 23.41 -42.06
C MET A 180 -2.76 23.97 -43.10
N ALA A 181 -4.06 24.04 -42.80
CA ALA A 181 -5.04 24.61 -43.72
C ALA A 181 -4.79 26.11 -43.97
N SER A 182 -4.42 26.86 -42.94
CA SER A 182 -4.05 28.28 -43.06
C SER A 182 -2.77 28.47 -43.89
N LEU A 183 -1.74 27.66 -43.64
CA LEU A 183 -0.49 27.72 -44.41
C LEU A 183 -0.72 27.35 -45.87
N LEU A 184 -1.52 26.32 -46.15
CA LEU A 184 -1.87 25.95 -47.53
C LEU A 184 -2.59 27.09 -48.25
N ALA A 185 -3.59 27.73 -47.62
CA ALA A 185 -4.29 28.87 -48.19
C ALA A 185 -3.35 30.06 -48.49
N GLN A 186 -2.38 30.33 -47.61
CA GLN A 186 -1.36 31.35 -47.84
C GLN A 186 -0.44 30.99 -49.02
N THR A 187 -0.02 29.72 -49.13
CA THR A 187 0.80 29.29 -50.27
C THR A 187 0.05 29.32 -51.59
N GLU A 188 -1.23 28.95 -51.62
CA GLU A 188 -2.08 29.06 -52.82
C GLU A 188 -2.22 30.51 -53.27
N MET A 189 -2.40 31.44 -52.33
CA MET A 189 -2.41 32.88 -52.61
C MET A 189 -1.07 33.35 -53.21
N LEU A 190 0.06 32.99 -52.60
CA LEU A 190 1.39 33.37 -53.10
C LEU A 190 1.69 32.78 -54.49
N VAL A 191 1.24 31.56 -54.77
CA VAL A 191 1.36 30.95 -56.10
C VAL A 191 0.50 31.73 -57.10
N GLY A 192 -0.74 32.08 -56.76
CA GLY A 192 -1.60 32.92 -57.60
C GLY A 192 -1.00 34.31 -57.87
N ASP A 193 -0.37 34.92 -56.87
CA ASP A 193 0.35 36.19 -57.02
C ASP A 193 1.58 36.05 -57.94
N ALA A 194 2.34 34.95 -57.82
CA ALA A 194 3.48 34.66 -58.68
C ALA A 194 3.06 34.38 -60.13
N GLU A 195 1.97 33.64 -60.35
CA GLU A 195 1.37 33.43 -61.66
C GLU A 195 0.89 34.75 -62.27
N SER A 196 0.24 35.60 -61.47
CA SER A 196 -0.21 36.94 -61.89
C SER A 196 0.97 37.84 -62.26
N ALA A 197 2.03 37.85 -61.45
CA ALA A 197 3.26 38.60 -61.73
C ALA A 197 3.95 38.10 -63.01
N SER A 198 4.02 36.78 -63.22
CA SER A 198 4.54 36.16 -64.44
C SER A 198 3.71 36.57 -65.67
N GLN A 199 2.38 36.58 -65.56
CA GLN A 199 1.48 37.02 -66.62
C GLN A 199 1.74 38.48 -67.00
N VAL A 200 1.88 39.37 -66.01
CA VAL A 200 2.21 40.79 -66.22
C VAL A 200 3.57 40.94 -66.88
N MET A 201 4.59 40.23 -66.43
CA MET A 201 5.92 40.24 -67.06
C MET A 201 5.87 39.76 -68.51
N SER A 202 5.10 38.72 -68.81
CA SER A 202 4.91 38.26 -70.20
C SER A 202 4.29 39.34 -71.08
N ASN A 203 3.33 40.12 -70.54
CA ASN A 203 2.68 41.20 -71.25
C ASN A 203 3.61 42.39 -71.47
N VAL A 204 4.40 42.76 -70.45
CA VAL A 204 5.46 43.78 -70.57
C VAL A 204 6.49 43.36 -71.61
N GLN A 205 6.88 42.09 -71.64
CA GLN A 205 7.84 41.56 -72.61
C GLN A 205 7.29 41.61 -74.04
N LYS A 206 6.00 41.27 -74.24
CA LYS A 206 5.29 41.46 -75.52
C LYS A 206 5.28 42.93 -75.93
N LEU A 207 4.95 43.84 -75.01
CA LEU A 207 4.95 45.28 -75.27
C LEU A 207 6.36 45.77 -75.65
N SER A 208 7.39 45.32 -74.95
CA SER A 208 8.80 45.66 -75.26
C SER A 208 9.24 45.18 -76.64
N HIS A 209 8.76 44.01 -77.08
CA HIS A 209 9.00 43.51 -78.43
C HIS A 209 8.30 44.39 -79.48
N VAL A 210 7.07 44.83 -79.21
CA VAL A 210 6.35 45.76 -80.09
C VAL A 210 7.07 47.11 -80.16
N THR A 211 7.56 47.64 -79.03
CA THR A 211 8.30 48.91 -79.01
C THR A 211 9.64 48.80 -79.73
N ARG A 212 10.39 47.71 -79.53
CA ARG A 212 11.64 47.46 -80.29
C ARG A 212 11.38 47.33 -81.79
N ASN A 213 10.30 46.65 -82.18
CA ASN A 213 9.90 46.56 -83.58
C ASN A 213 9.51 47.94 -84.16
N ALA A 214 8.83 48.79 -83.37
CA ALA A 214 8.49 50.15 -83.78
C ALA A 214 9.73 51.05 -83.90
N GLU A 215 10.70 50.95 -82.99
CA GLU A 215 11.98 51.65 -83.08
C GLU A 215 12.80 51.22 -84.30
N THR A 216 12.81 49.93 -84.66
CA THR A 216 13.47 49.48 -85.89
C THR A 216 12.82 50.01 -87.16
N ILE A 217 11.49 50.24 -87.16
CA ILE A 217 10.78 50.84 -88.29
C ILE A 217 11.06 52.34 -88.40
N LEU A 218 11.17 53.05 -87.28
CA LEU A 218 11.50 54.49 -87.26
C LEU A 218 12.95 54.79 -87.69
N ASN A 219 13.91 53.89 -87.44
CA ASN A 219 15.29 54.03 -87.90
C ASN A 219 15.51 53.66 -89.38
N GLN A 220 14.46 53.25 -90.11
CA GLN A 220 14.49 52.93 -91.54
C GLN A 220 13.86 54.00 -92.45
N ILE A 221 13.47 55.15 -91.89
CA ILE A 221 12.98 56.34 -92.61
C ILE A 221 14.04 57.45 -92.46
#